data_AF-A0A737C3H5-F1
#
_entry.id   AF-A0A737C3H5-F1
#
_cell.length_a   1.000
_cell.length_b   1.000
_cell.length_c   1.000
_cell.angle_alpha   90.00
_cell.angle_beta   90.00
_cell.angle_gamma   90.00
#
_symmetry.space_group_name_H-M   'P 1'
#
loop_
_entity.id
_entity.type
_entity.pdbx_description
1 polymer ?
#
loop_
_entity_poly.entity_id
_entity_poly.type
_entity_poly.pdbx_seq_one_letter_code
_entity_poly.pdbx_strand_id
1 'polypeptide(L)' 'FASREIMRTVVFNYIECDYNRWRRHSACGGLSPEQFENQNLA' A
#
# COMPACT_ATOMS: atom_id res chain seq x y z
N PHE A 1 12.84 14.01 -8.68
CA PHE A 1 11.72 13.88 -9.64
C PHE A 1 11.67 15.11 -10.53
N ALA A 2 11.44 14.94 -11.83
CA ALA A 2 11.45 16.04 -12.81
C ALA A 2 10.21 16.94 -12.73
N SER A 3 9.11 16.48 -12.13
CA SER A 3 7.92 17.29 -11.85
C SER A 3 7.16 16.76 -10.64
N ARG A 4 6.25 17.58 -10.08
CA ARG A 4 5.34 17.15 -9.01
C ARG A 4 4.41 16.03 -9.46
N GLU A 5 4.01 16.03 -10.73
CA GLU A 5 3.16 14.99 -11.31
C GLU A 5 3.88 13.63 -11.34
N ILE A 6 5.13 13.61 -11.77
CA ILE A 6 5.95 12.39 -11.79
C ILE A 6 6.14 11.88 -10.36
N MET A 7 6.44 12.77 -9.41
CA MET A 7 6.54 12.40 -8.00
C MET A 7 5.25 11.77 -7.47
N ARG A 8 4.09 12.38 -7.74
CA ARG A 8 2.79 11.87 -7.32
C ARG A 8 2.53 10.48 -7.87
N THR A 9 2.85 10.25 -9.15
CA THR A 9 2.67 8.96 -9.80
C THR A 9 3.54 7.88 -9.16
N VAL A 10 4.81 8.19 -8.89
CA VAL A 10 5.74 7.23 -8.26
C VAL A 10 5.33 6.92 -6.84
N VAL A 11 4.94 7.93 -6.05
CA VAL A 11 4.46 7.73 -4.67
C VAL A 11 3.18 6.91 -4.66
N PHE A 12 2.24 7.20 -5.56
CA PHE A 12 1.00 6.43 -5.67
C PHE A 12 1.29 4.96 -6.00
N ASN A 13 2.14 4.69 -6.99
CA ASN A 13 2.51 3.33 -7.36
C ASN A 13 3.20 2.59 -6.21
N TYR A 14 4.08 3.27 -5.47
CA TYR A 14 4.72 2.69 -4.29
C TYR A 14 3.69 2.35 -3.19
N ILE A 15 2.75 3.23 -2.91
CA ILE A 15 1.72 2.98 -1.88
C ILE A 15 0.84 1.80 -2.28
N GLU A 16 0.26 1.84 -3.49
CA GLU A 16 -0.76 0.88 -3.90
C GLU A 16 -0.18 -0.50 -4.24
N CYS A 17 0.92 -0.55 -4.99
CA CYS A 17 1.43 -1.80 -5.53
C CYS A 17 2.48 -2.47 -4.64
N ASP A 18 3.25 -1.69 -3.88
CA ASP A 18 4.34 -2.22 -3.06
C ASP A 18 3.98 -2.22 -1.57
N TYR A 19 3.67 -1.06 -1.01
CA TYR A 19 3.43 -0.89 0.42
C TYR A 19 2.18 -1.64 0.87
N ASN A 20 1.02 -1.34 0.30
CA ASN A 20 -0.26 -1.94 0.70
C ASN A 20 -0.28 -3.45 0.49
N ARG A 21 0.47 -3.95 -0.51
CA ARG A 21 0.58 -5.37 -0.81
C ARG A 21 1.49 -6.12 0.15
N TRP A 22 2.69 -5.60 0.41
CA TRP A 22 3.75 -6.37 1.08
C TRP A 22 4.03 -5.94 2.51
N ARG A 23 3.77 -4.69 2.88
CA ARG A 23 4.14 -4.18 4.21
C ARG A 23 3.22 -4.75 5.27
N ARG A 24 3.78 -5.56 6.17
CA ARG A 24 3.02 -6.14 7.29
C ARG A 24 2.99 -5.20 8.50
N HIS A 25 1.81 -5.05 9.12
CA HIS A 25 1.61 -4.19 10.29
C HIS A 25 1.13 -4.99 11.50
N SER A 26 1.72 -4.76 12.67
CA SER A 26 1.30 -5.41 13.93
C SER A 26 -0.16 -5.09 14.29
N ALA A 27 -0.60 -3.85 14.01
CA ALA A 27 -1.98 -3.42 14.20
C ALA A 27 -2.98 -4.20 13.32
N CYS A 28 -2.54 -4.68 12.16
CA CYS A 28 -3.34 -5.52 11.24
C CYS A 28 -3.19 -7.02 11.55
N GLY A 29 -2.82 -7.40 12.78
CA GLY A 29 -2.55 -8.80 13.13
C GLY A 29 -1.33 -9.38 12.41
N GLY A 30 -0.41 -8.51 11.99
CA GLY A 30 0.72 -8.88 11.16
C GLY A 30 0.36 -9.09 9.69
N LEU A 31 -0.82 -8.70 9.21
CA LEU A 31 -1.19 -8.74 7.78
C LEU A 31 -0.71 -7.48 7.05
N SER A 32 -0.65 -7.55 5.72
CA SER A 32 -0.56 -6.33 4.90
C SER A 32 -1.91 -5.62 4.83
N PRO A 33 -1.94 -4.31 4.52
CA PRO A 33 -3.18 -3.56 4.36
C PRO A 33 -4.15 -4.23 3.38
N GLU A 34 -3.67 -4.63 2.19
CA GLU A 34 -4.48 -5.33 1.19
C GLU A 34 -5.06 -6.65 1.73
N GLN A 35 -4.27 -7.43 2.46
CA GLN A 35 -4.74 -8.68 3.07
C GLN A 35 -5.80 -8.45 4.16
N PHE A 36 -5.61 -7.41 4.98
CA PHE A 36 -6.54 -7.05 6.01
C PHE A 36 -7.88 -6.58 5.42
N GLU A 37 -7.87 -5.73 4.41
CA GLU A 37 -9.08 -5.28 3.72
C GLU A 37 -9.81 -6.46 3.06
N ASN A 38 -9.09 -7.36 2.37
CA ASN A 38 -9.67 -8.55 1.75
C ASN A 38 -10.33 -9.52 2.76
N GLN A 39 -9.83 -9.58 4.00
CA GLN A 39 -10.47 -10.38 5.06
C GLN A 39 -11.76 -9.74 5.59
N ASN A 40 -11.87 -8.41 5.56
CA ASN A 40 -13.08 -7.70 6.01
C ASN A 40 -14.16 -7.59 4.93
N LEU A 41 -13.79 -7.82 3.66
CA LEU A 41 -14.71 -7.85 2.52
C LEU A 41 -15.36 -9.21 2.29
N ALA A 42 -14.90 -10.27 2.98
CA ALA A 42 -15.43 -11.64 2.93
C ALA A 42 -16.52 -11.86 3.99
#